data_AF-A0A7K1DYY3-F1
#
_entry.id   AF-A0A7K1DYY3-F1
#
_cell.length_a   1.000
_cell.length_b   1.000
_cell.length_c   1.000
_cell.angle_alpha   90.00
_cell.angle_beta   90.00
_cell.angle_gamma   90.00
#
_symmetry.space_group_name_H-M   'P 1'
#
loop_
_entity.id
_entity.type
_entity.pdbx_description
1 polymer ?
#
loop_
_entity_poly.entity_id
_entity_poly.type
_entity_poly.pdbx_seq_one_letter_code
_entity_poly.pdbx_strand_id
1 'polypeptide(L)'
;MRPDSAAILWDVHAAATRVAEFIVGLDEAGYATDSLRRSAVERQLEIAGEALNNLRKSDPDTAQRIPEISRIIGLRNILAHGYAVVDDSVVWGAASQRAPQLLSAVAELLAE
;
A
#
# COMPACT_ATOMS: atom_id res chain seq x y z
N MET A 1 -17.73 11.35 1.82
CA MET A 1 -16.43 11.79 1.26
C MET A 1 -16.66 12.66 0.03
N ARG A 2 -15.63 13.36 -0.49
CA ARG A 2 -15.72 14.02 -1.81
C ARG A 2 -15.74 12.97 -2.93
N PRO A 3 -16.40 13.21 -4.09
CA PRO A 3 -16.44 12.24 -5.18
C PRO A 3 -15.05 11.76 -5.64
N ASP A 4 -14.08 12.66 -5.73
CA ASP A 4 -12.71 12.34 -6.13
C ASP A 4 -11.99 11.46 -5.08
N SER A 5 -12.37 11.56 -3.81
CA SER A 5 -11.82 10.72 -2.73
C SER A 5 -12.18 9.25 -2.94
N ALA A 6 -13.37 8.94 -3.47
CA ALA A 6 -13.80 7.57 -3.73
C ALA A 6 -12.93 6.91 -4.81
N ALA A 7 -12.60 7.64 -5.88
CA ALA A 7 -11.70 7.17 -6.92
C ALA A 7 -10.29 6.90 -6.37
N ILE A 8 -9.75 7.80 -5.53
CA ILE A 8 -8.45 7.61 -4.90
C ILE A 8 -8.45 6.39 -3.96
N LEU A 9 -9.49 6.23 -3.14
CA LEU A 9 -9.65 5.07 -2.26
C LEU A 9 -9.77 3.77 -3.07
N TRP A 10 -10.43 3.80 -4.22
CA TRP A 10 -10.50 2.65 -5.12
C TRP A 10 -9.12 2.24 -5.65
N ASP A 11 -8.26 3.21 -6.02
CA ASP A 11 -6.88 2.93 -6.44
C ASP A 11 -6.08 2.27 -5.32
N VAL A 12 -6.21 2.75 -4.07
CA VAL A 12 -5.57 2.14 -2.89
C VAL A 12 -6.08 0.72 -2.67
N HIS A 13 -7.40 0.51 -2.73
CA HIS A 13 -8.03 -0.80 -2.57
C HIS A 13 -7.51 -1.79 -3.63
N ALA A 14 -7.48 -1.39 -4.90
CA ALA A 14 -7.01 -2.22 -6.00
C ALA A 14 -5.52 -2.59 -5.85
N ALA A 15 -4.68 -1.62 -5.44
CA ALA A 15 -3.28 -1.88 -5.19
C ALA A 15 -3.05 -2.84 -4.01
N ALA A 16 -3.72 -2.62 -2.88
CA ALA A 16 -3.61 -3.49 -1.71
C ALA A 16 -4.14 -4.92 -1.99
N THR A 17 -5.20 -5.05 -2.80
CA THR A 17 -5.71 -6.34 -3.26
C THR A 17 -4.66 -7.11 -4.06
N ARG A 18 -4.00 -6.44 -5.03
CA ARG A 18 -2.93 -7.07 -5.81
C ARG A 18 -1.72 -7.47 -4.96
N VAL A 19 -1.34 -6.66 -3.97
CA VAL A 19 -0.30 -7.04 -3.01
C VAL A 19 -0.66 -8.36 -2.33
N ALA A 20 -1.89 -8.48 -1.82
CA ALA A 20 -2.36 -9.71 -1.17
C ALA A 20 -2.31 -10.91 -2.12
N GLU A 21 -2.78 -10.75 -3.36
CA GLU A 21 -2.71 -11.79 -4.41
C GLU A 21 -1.27 -12.20 -4.74
N PHE A 22 -0.34 -11.25 -4.73
CA PHE A 22 1.05 -11.49 -5.08
C PHE A 22 1.83 -12.26 -4.01
N ILE A 23 1.38 -12.26 -2.77
CA ILE A 23 2.05 -12.97 -1.67
C ILE A 23 1.37 -14.28 -1.27
N VAL A 24 0.26 -14.65 -1.94
CA VAL A 24 -0.45 -15.91 -1.66
C VAL A 24 0.50 -17.11 -1.78
N GLY A 25 0.55 -17.93 -0.73
CA GLY A 25 1.33 -19.17 -0.70
C GLY A 25 2.83 -18.96 -0.52
N LEU A 26 3.29 -17.73 -0.33
CA LEU A 26 4.69 -17.43 -0.01
C LEU A 26 4.86 -17.24 1.49
N ASP A 27 6.02 -17.67 2.01
CA ASP A 27 6.59 -17.16 3.24
C ASP A 27 7.68 -16.12 2.90
N GLU A 28 8.30 -15.55 3.93
CA GLU A 28 9.34 -14.52 3.75
C GLU A 28 10.52 -15.01 2.92
N ALA A 29 10.95 -16.26 3.14
CA ALA A 29 12.07 -16.84 2.41
C ALA A 29 11.72 -17.05 0.93
N GLY A 30 10.53 -17.57 0.63
CA GLY A 30 10.04 -17.72 -0.74
C GLY A 30 9.95 -16.36 -1.45
N TYR A 31 9.36 -15.36 -0.78
CA TYR A 31 9.29 -13.98 -1.28
C TYR A 31 10.67 -13.38 -1.56
N ALA A 32 11.62 -13.53 -0.63
CA ALA A 32 12.97 -12.98 -0.77
C ALA A 32 13.72 -13.50 -2.00
N THR A 33 13.41 -14.72 -2.46
CA THR A 33 14.04 -15.32 -3.65
C THR A 33 13.31 -15.07 -4.97
N ASP A 34 12.07 -14.56 -4.94
CA ASP A 34 11.26 -14.30 -6.14
C ASP A 34 11.30 -12.82 -6.53
N SER A 35 12.29 -12.47 -7.36
CA SER A 35 12.49 -11.07 -7.80
C SER A 35 11.28 -10.49 -8.54
N LEU A 36 10.51 -11.30 -9.26
CA LEU A 36 9.34 -10.84 -9.99
C LEU A 36 8.23 -10.43 -9.02
N ARG A 37 7.94 -11.28 -8.02
CA ARG A 37 6.94 -10.97 -6.99
C ARG A 37 7.36 -9.78 -6.14
N ARG A 38 8.64 -9.66 -5.77
CA ARG A 38 9.15 -8.49 -5.04
C ARG A 38 8.90 -7.19 -5.80
N SER A 39 9.33 -7.12 -7.07
CA SER A 39 9.12 -5.92 -7.89
C SER A 39 7.63 -5.61 -8.09
N ALA A 40 6.78 -6.64 -8.23
CA ALA A 40 5.34 -6.45 -8.35
C ALA A 40 4.72 -5.88 -7.06
N VAL A 41 5.13 -6.39 -5.89
CA VAL A 41 4.67 -5.92 -4.57
C VAL A 41 5.13 -4.49 -4.31
N GLU A 42 6.42 -4.19 -4.50
CA GLU A 42 6.97 -2.84 -4.35
C GLU A 42 6.19 -1.83 -5.19
N ARG A 43 5.92 -2.17 -6.45
CA ARG A 43 5.17 -1.29 -7.35
C ARG A 43 3.75 -1.00 -6.85
N GLN A 44 3.05 -1.99 -6.31
CA GLN A 44 1.70 -1.76 -5.79
C GLN A 44 1.73 -0.95 -4.48
N LEU A 45 2.74 -1.16 -3.62
CA LEU A 45 2.92 -0.35 -2.41
C LEU A 45 3.24 1.12 -2.75
N GLU A 46 4.00 1.37 -3.82
CA GLU A 46 4.21 2.73 -4.34
C GLU A 46 2.90 3.38 -4.79
N ILE A 47 2.09 2.66 -5.58
CA ILE A 47 0.80 3.17 -6.08
C ILE A 47 -0.13 3.52 -4.91
N ALA A 48 -0.26 2.61 -3.94
CA ALA A 48 -1.07 2.85 -2.74
C ALA A 48 -0.58 4.08 -1.96
N GLY A 49 0.74 4.22 -1.76
CA GLY A 49 1.31 5.36 -1.05
C GLY A 49 1.19 6.69 -1.80
N GLU A 50 1.27 6.72 -3.13
CA GLU A 50 1.01 7.92 -3.93
C GLU A 50 -0.47 8.32 -3.87
N ALA A 51 -1.38 7.36 -4.03
CA ALA A 51 -2.81 7.60 -3.92
C ALA A 51 -3.18 8.18 -2.54
N LEU A 52 -2.66 7.61 -1.45
CA LEU A 52 -2.86 8.14 -0.10
C LEU A 52 -2.25 9.54 0.10
N ASN A 53 -1.11 9.83 -0.53
CA ASN A 53 -0.53 11.17 -0.49
C ASN A 53 -1.41 12.20 -1.21
N ASN A 54 -2.05 11.81 -2.31
CA ASN A 54 -3.01 12.64 -3.02
C ASN A 54 -4.30 12.83 -2.22
N LEU A 55 -4.81 11.78 -1.57
CA LEU A 55 -5.96 11.87 -0.66
C LEU A 55 -5.66 12.87 0.47
N ARG A 56 -4.51 12.74 1.13
CA ARG A 56 -4.10 13.63 2.22
C ARG A 56 -4.06 15.10 1.83
N LYS A 57 -3.74 15.42 0.57
CA LYS A 57 -3.71 16.80 0.06
C LYS A 57 -5.10 17.32 -0.33
N SER A 58 -5.94 16.45 -0.88
CA SER A 58 -7.24 16.82 -1.48
C SER A 58 -8.42 16.71 -0.51
N ASP A 59 -8.39 15.75 0.39
CA ASP A 59 -9.41 15.49 1.42
C ASP A 59 -8.75 15.00 2.73
N PRO A 60 -8.17 15.92 3.50
CA PRO A 60 -7.47 15.59 4.75
C PRO A 60 -8.37 14.89 5.78
N ASP A 61 -9.66 15.21 5.81
CA ASP A 61 -10.62 14.65 6.77
C ASP A 61 -10.82 13.15 6.51
N THR A 62 -11.01 12.75 5.24
CA THR A 62 -11.05 11.33 4.87
C THR A 62 -9.69 10.66 5.10
N ALA A 63 -8.58 11.33 4.78
CA ALA A 63 -7.24 10.78 4.95
C ALA A 63 -6.89 10.47 6.42
N GLN A 64 -7.34 11.29 7.37
CA GLN A 64 -7.10 11.08 8.82
C GLN A 64 -7.75 9.82 9.37
N ARG A 65 -8.73 9.25 8.65
CA ARG A 65 -9.42 8.02 9.05
C ARG A 65 -8.64 6.77 8.68
N ILE A 66 -7.62 6.89 7.84
CA ILE A 66 -6.78 5.77 7.41
C ILE A 66 -5.65 5.57 8.43
N PRO A 67 -5.58 4.40 9.10
CA PRO A 67 -4.52 4.11 10.07
C PRO A 67 -3.14 4.19 9.42
N GLU A 68 -2.16 4.73 10.15
CA GLU A 68 -0.75 4.72 9.75
C GLU A 68 -0.44 5.37 8.38
N ILE A 69 -1.33 6.21 7.85
CA ILE A 69 -1.21 6.80 6.51
C ILE A 69 0.16 7.47 6.26
N SER A 70 0.71 8.15 7.27
CA SER A 70 2.03 8.78 7.20
C SER A 70 3.16 7.76 7.01
N ARG A 71 3.06 6.57 7.62
CA ARG A 71 4.05 5.50 7.43
C ARG A 71 3.95 4.88 6.05
N ILE A 72 2.74 4.70 5.51
CA ILE A 72 2.52 4.15 4.17
C ILE A 72 3.09 5.10 3.10
N ILE A 73 2.81 6.40 3.23
CA ILE A 73 3.39 7.43 2.35
C ILE A 73 4.93 7.47 2.51
N GLY A 74 5.44 7.31 3.72
CA GLY A 74 6.88 7.22 3.99
C GLY A 74 7.54 6.04 3.29
N LEU A 75 6.93 4.84 3.36
CA LEU A 75 7.40 3.65 2.66
C LEU A 75 7.49 3.88 1.15
N ARG A 76 6.48 4.50 0.54
CA ARG A 76 6.53 4.87 -0.88
C ARG A 76 7.76 5.70 -1.22
N ASN A 77 8.09 6.71 -0.40
CA ASN A 77 9.24 7.56 -0.67
C ASN A 77 10.56 6.78 -0.61
N ILE A 78 10.64 5.79 0.29
CA ILE A 78 11.79 4.89 0.38
C ILE A 78 11.87 3.98 -0.84
N LEU A 79 10.76 3.38 -1.28
CA LEU A 79 10.75 2.54 -2.49
C LEU A 79 11.14 3.33 -3.74
N ALA A 80 10.61 4.54 -3.91
CA ALA A 80 10.85 5.36 -5.10
C ALA A 80 12.27 5.97 -5.17
N HIS A 81 12.90 6.29 -4.03
CA HIS A 81 14.16 7.05 -4.00
C HIS A 81 15.30 6.34 -3.27
N GLY A 82 14.99 5.40 -2.38
CA GLY A 82 15.92 4.65 -1.54
C GLY A 82 16.10 3.19 -1.95
N TYR A 83 15.70 2.80 -3.17
CA TYR A 83 15.69 1.42 -3.67
C TYR A 83 17.03 0.66 -3.48
N ALA A 84 18.16 1.37 -3.47
CA ALA A 84 19.48 0.79 -3.24
C ALA A 84 19.68 0.20 -1.82
N VAL A 85 18.79 0.52 -0.87
CA VAL A 85 18.87 0.14 0.55
C VAL A 85 17.55 -0.49 1.04
N VAL A 86 16.65 -0.87 0.12
CA VAL A 86 15.38 -1.48 0.51
C VAL A 86 15.64 -2.88 1.05
N ASP A 87 15.29 -3.08 2.32
CA ASP A 87 15.34 -4.37 2.99
C ASP A 87 14.06 -5.17 2.66
N ASP A 88 14.24 -6.32 2.02
CA ASP A 88 13.14 -7.21 1.60
C ASP A 88 12.24 -7.60 2.78
N SER A 89 12.78 -7.71 4.00
CA SER A 89 12.00 -8.02 5.21
C SER A 89 11.02 -6.89 5.57
N VAL A 90 11.40 -5.64 5.30
CA VAL A 90 10.54 -4.46 5.52
C VAL A 90 9.40 -4.46 4.51
N VAL A 91 9.70 -4.74 3.25
CA VAL A 91 8.68 -4.82 2.18
C VAL A 91 7.75 -6.01 2.43
N TRP A 92 8.30 -7.16 2.84
CA TRP A 92 7.52 -8.32 3.23
C TRP A 92 6.58 -8.03 4.40
N GLY A 93 7.06 -7.37 5.46
CA GLY A 93 6.22 -6.96 6.57
C GLY A 93 5.12 -5.95 6.16
N ALA A 94 5.43 -5.04 5.24
CA ALA A 94 4.42 -4.14 4.66
C ALA A 94 3.36 -4.91 3.87
N ALA A 95 3.76 -5.88 3.06
CA ALA A 95 2.86 -6.67 2.22
C ALA A 95 2.01 -7.65 3.02
N SER A 96 2.61 -8.42 3.93
CA SER A 96 1.96 -9.51 4.65
C SER A 96 1.11 -9.07 5.85
N GLN A 97 1.44 -7.93 6.46
CA GLN A 97 0.77 -7.49 7.70
C GLN A 97 -0.01 -6.18 7.51
N ARG A 98 0.56 -5.21 6.79
CA ARG A 98 0.00 -3.84 6.73
C ARG A 98 -0.94 -3.64 5.55
N ALA A 99 -0.63 -4.21 4.38
CA ALA A 99 -1.51 -4.12 3.22
C ALA A 99 -2.92 -4.71 3.48
N PRO A 100 -3.08 -5.84 4.20
CA PRO A 100 -4.41 -6.34 4.58
C PRO A 100 -5.18 -5.39 5.50
N GLN A 101 -4.49 -4.73 6.44
CA GLN A 101 -5.12 -3.74 7.33
C GLN A 101 -5.57 -2.51 6.54
N LEU A 102 -4.74 -2.02 5.61
CA LEU A 102 -5.09 -0.93 4.71
C LEU A 102 -6.30 -1.30 3.83
N LEU A 103 -6.30 -2.52 3.28
CA LEU A 103 -7.40 -3.02 2.46
C LEU A 103 -8.73 -2.98 3.22
N SER A 104 -8.76 -3.47 4.47
CA SER A 104 -9.95 -3.43 5.33
C SER A 104 -10.41 -1.99 5.59
N ALA A 105 -9.50 -1.11 6.02
CA ALA A 105 -9.84 0.27 6.34
C ALA A 105 -10.39 1.04 5.12
N VAL A 106 -9.83 0.80 3.94
CA VAL A 106 -10.29 1.44 2.69
C VAL A 106 -11.63 0.85 2.23
N ALA A 107 -11.84 -0.46 2.37
CA ALA A 107 -13.12 -1.09 2.05
C ALA A 107 -14.26 -0.55 2.93
N GLU A 108 -14.01 -0.35 4.22
CA GLU A 108 -14.97 0.28 5.14
C GLU A 108 -15.34 1.70 4.68
N LEU A 109 -14.34 2.52 4.32
CA LEU A 109 -14.58 3.88 3.84
C LEU A 109 -15.37 3.91 2.52
N LEU A 110 -15.13 2.96 1.62
CA LEU A 110 -15.81 2.87 0.33
C LEU A 110 -17.27 2.39 0.44
N ALA A 111 -17.66 1.78 1.56
CA ALA A 111 -19.01 1.28 1.81
C ALA A 111 -19.95 2.34 2.40
N GLU A 112 -19.45 3.55 2.72
CA GLU A 112 -20.20 4.70 3.25
C GLU A 112 -20.82 5.58 2.17
#